data_AF-A0A7G5DJ41-F1
#
_entry.id   AF-A0A7G5DJ41-F1
#
_cell.length_a   1.000
_cell.length_b   1.000
_cell.length_c   1.000
_cell.angle_alpha   90.00
_cell.angle_beta   90.00
_cell.angle_gamma   90.00
#
_symmetry.space_group_name_H-M   'P 1'
#
loop_
_entity.id
_entity.type
_entity.pdbx_description
1 polymer ?
#
loop_
_entity_poly.entity_id
_entity_poly.type
_entity_poly.pdbx_seq_one_letter_code
_entity_poly.pdbx_strand_id
1 'polypeptide(L)'
;MDVIASLQSAIEIVGKLRALSKKIEDADFKILVADLSVELADAKLETANLKIALAEALEENESQKKIINQRSSQAPKLSDGAYAFDGEDGLFCTACFDTKSLKVRVSSLSGAFRTFGKWSCPSCKATLG
;
A
#
# COMPACT_ATOMS: atom_id res chain seq x y z
N MET A 1 22.40 -7.19 -4.69
CA MET A 1 23.59 -6.34 -4.83
C MET A 1 23.31 -5.07 -4.05
N ASP A 2 24.10 -4.72 -3.04
CA ASP A 2 23.86 -3.51 -2.24
C ASP A 2 24.42 -2.30 -2.98
N VAL A 3 23.52 -1.49 -3.56
CA VAL A 3 23.88 -0.33 -4.39
C VAL A 3 24.71 0.69 -3.60
N ILE A 4 24.45 0.83 -2.28
CA ILE A 4 25.19 1.74 -1.41
C ILE A 4 26.62 1.23 -1.22
N ALA A 5 26.81 -0.09 -1.10
CA ALA A 5 28.15 -0.67 -1.00
C ALA A 5 28.96 -0.49 -2.29
N SER A 6 28.33 -0.62 -3.47
CA SER A 6 29.01 -0.34 -4.74
C SER A 6 29.39 1.14 -4.90
N LEU A 7 28.52 2.06 -4.46
CA LEU A 7 28.82 3.51 -4.47
C LEU A 7 29.97 3.84 -3.51
N GLN A 8 30.00 3.20 -2.34
CA GLN A 8 31.11 3.33 -1.39
C GLN A 8 32.45 2.92 -2.02
N SER A 9 32.49 1.76 -2.69
CA SER A 9 33.67 1.30 -3.39
C SER A 9 34.09 2.26 -4.52
N ALA A 10 33.12 2.82 -5.25
CA ALA A 10 33.40 3.80 -6.29
C ALA A 10 33.98 5.11 -5.72
N ILE A 11 33.46 5.60 -4.60
CA ILE A 11 34.01 6.78 -3.89
C ILE A 11 35.45 6.53 -3.44
N GLU A 12 35.76 5.33 -2.93
CA GLU A 12 37.13 4.97 -2.55
C GLU A 12 38.08 4.94 -3.75
N ILE A 13 37.63 4.44 -4.90
CA ILE A 13 38.40 4.46 -6.16
C ILE A 13 38.66 5.89 -6.61
N VAL A 14 37.64 6.77 -6.57
CA VAL A 14 37.80 8.19 -6.92
C VAL A 14 38.73 8.89 -5.94
N GLY A 15 38.70 8.55 -4.64
CA GLY A 15 39.65 9.05 -3.65
C GLY A 15 41.10 8.69 -4.00
N LYS A 16 41.35 7.45 -4.45
CA LYS A 16 42.67 7.03 -4.96
C LYS A 16 43.03 7.80 -6.24
N LEU A 17 42.08 7.98 -7.16
CA LEU A 17 42.28 8.74 -8.40
C LEU A 17 42.65 10.21 -8.11
N ARG A 18 42.02 10.83 -7.12
CA ARG A 18 42.31 12.20 -6.65
C ARG A 18 43.70 12.32 -6.02
N ALA A 19 44.17 11.27 -5.33
CA ALA A 19 45.54 11.25 -4.83
C ALA A 19 46.57 11.17 -5.97
N LEU A 20 46.27 10.42 -7.04
CA LEU A 20 47.10 10.32 -8.23
C LEU A 20 47.06 11.61 -9.07
N SER A 21 45.90 12.26 -9.19
CA SER A 21 45.72 13.49 -9.98
C SER A 21 46.58 14.66 -9.48
N LYS A 22 46.96 14.67 -8.18
CA LYS A 22 47.90 15.65 -7.62
C LYS A 22 49.27 15.66 -8.32
N LYS A 23 49.67 14.54 -8.94
CA LYS A 23 50.94 14.40 -9.67
C LYS A 23 50.85 14.78 -11.15
N ILE A 24 49.65 15.08 -11.64
CA ILE A 24 49.40 15.46 -13.03
C ILE A 24 49.30 16.98 -13.09
N GLU A 25 49.95 17.63 -14.05
CA GLU A 25 49.89 19.10 -14.23
C GLU A 25 48.69 19.56 -15.07
N ASP A 26 47.69 18.69 -15.22
CA ASP A 26 46.46 18.97 -15.95
C ASP A 26 45.37 19.45 -14.97
N ALA A 27 44.96 20.70 -15.12
CA ALA A 27 43.94 21.31 -14.27
C ALA A 27 42.53 20.76 -14.59
N ASP A 28 42.23 20.51 -15.85
CA ASP A 28 40.93 20.00 -16.29
C ASP A 28 40.71 18.59 -15.76
N PHE A 29 41.77 17.76 -15.79
CA PHE A 29 41.74 16.44 -15.18
C PHE A 29 41.45 16.50 -13.67
N LYS A 30 42.07 17.44 -12.93
CA LYS A 30 41.84 17.60 -11.49
C LYS A 30 40.42 18.04 -11.18
N ILE A 31 39.86 18.94 -11.99
CA ILE A 31 38.48 19.42 -11.88
C ILE A 31 37.52 18.24 -12.10
N LEU A 32 37.68 17.49 -13.19
CA LEU A 32 36.82 16.33 -13.48
C LEU A 32 36.83 15.28 -12.36
N VAL A 33 37.99 15.03 -11.74
CA VAL A 33 38.09 14.09 -10.60
C VAL A 33 37.41 14.66 -9.35
N ALA A 34 37.47 15.97 -9.14
CA ALA A 34 36.76 16.62 -8.04
C ALA A 34 35.25 16.57 -8.26
N ASP A 35 34.77 16.88 -9.46
CA ASP A 35 33.36 16.84 -9.83
C ASP A 35 32.80 15.42 -9.71
N LEU A 36 33.54 14.43 -10.20
CA LEU A 36 33.17 13.01 -10.03
C LEU A 36 33.08 12.61 -8.56
N SER A 37 33.93 13.17 -7.69
CA SER A 37 33.87 12.90 -6.24
C SER A 37 32.58 13.44 -5.63
N VAL A 38 32.12 14.62 -6.07
CA VAL A 38 30.90 15.28 -5.59
C VAL A 38 29.67 14.52 -6.09
N GLU A 39 29.60 14.26 -7.40
CA GLU A 39 28.51 13.50 -8.02
C GLU A 39 28.29 12.13 -7.36
N LEU A 40 29.37 11.40 -7.04
CA LEU A 40 29.24 10.11 -6.35
C LEU A 40 28.76 10.25 -4.90
N ALA A 41 29.18 11.31 -4.19
CA ALA A 41 28.73 11.58 -2.84
C ALA A 41 27.24 11.93 -2.81
N ASP A 42 26.79 12.76 -3.75
CA ASP A 42 25.39 13.13 -3.90
C ASP A 42 24.53 11.92 -4.29
N ALA A 43 24.98 11.13 -5.26
CA ALA A 43 24.30 9.88 -5.65
C ALA A 43 24.16 8.90 -4.47
N LYS A 44 25.17 8.83 -3.58
CA LYS A 44 25.10 8.01 -2.36
C LYS A 44 24.04 8.52 -1.39
N LEU A 45 23.95 9.83 -1.18
CA LEU A 45 22.93 10.43 -0.32
C LEU A 45 21.53 10.23 -0.89
N GLU A 46 21.36 10.45 -2.19
CA GLU A 46 20.08 10.22 -2.88
C GLU A 46 19.64 8.76 -2.79
N THR A 47 20.56 7.81 -3.00
CA THR A 47 20.29 6.38 -2.86
C THR A 47 19.87 6.01 -1.43
N ALA A 48 20.50 6.61 -0.41
CA ALA A 48 20.13 6.39 0.98
C ALA A 48 18.70 6.91 1.26
N ASN A 49 18.37 8.11 0.76
CA ASN A 49 17.02 8.68 0.89
C ASN A 49 15.97 7.82 0.18
N LEU A 50 16.26 7.35 -1.04
CA LEU A 50 15.38 6.43 -1.78
C LEU A 50 15.15 5.11 -1.02
N LYS A 51 16.17 4.59 -0.32
CA LYS A 51 16.04 3.38 0.48
C LYS A 51 15.11 3.59 1.69
N ILE A 52 15.16 4.76 2.32
CA ILE A 52 14.24 5.15 3.39
C ILE A 52 12.81 5.27 2.86
N ALA A 53 12.61 6.04 1.78
CA ALA A 53 11.29 6.22 1.16
C ALA A 53 10.69 4.88 0.68
N LEU A 54 11.53 3.97 0.16
CA LEU A 54 11.09 2.63 -0.22
C LEU A 54 10.65 1.80 0.99
N ALA A 55 11.37 1.89 2.12
CA ALA A 55 10.99 1.20 3.34
C ALA A 55 9.64 1.70 3.87
N GLU A 56 9.44 3.02 3.90
CA GLU A 56 8.18 3.64 4.29
C GLU A 56 7.03 3.22 3.37
N ALA A 57 7.25 3.23 2.05
CA ALA A 57 6.25 2.82 1.07
C ALA A 57 5.89 1.33 1.21
N LEU A 58 6.85 0.46 1.51
CA LEU A 58 6.60 -0.96 1.77
C LEU A 58 5.79 -1.18 3.04
N GLU A 59 6.10 -0.46 4.12
CA GLU A 59 5.34 -0.51 5.37
C GLU A 59 3.89 -0.03 5.16
N GLU A 60 3.70 1.08 4.45
CA GLU A 60 2.36 1.57 4.12
C GLU A 60 1.61 0.54 3.27
N ASN A 61 2.26 -0.06 2.26
CA ASN A 61 1.65 -1.09 1.42
C ASN A 61 1.22 -2.32 2.23
N GLU A 62 2.04 -2.76 3.19
CA GLU A 62 1.67 -3.84 4.10
C GLU A 62 0.49 -3.46 5.00
N SER A 63 0.47 -2.23 5.53
CA SER A 63 -0.63 -1.75 6.36
C SER A 63 -1.95 -1.72 5.58
N GLN A 64 -1.91 -1.24 4.34
CA GLN A 64 -3.06 -1.19 3.43
C GLN A 64 -3.52 -2.60 3.06
N LYS A 65 -2.59 -3.51 2.76
CA LYS A 65 -2.92 -4.93 2.51
C LYS A 65 -3.58 -5.59 3.72
N LYS A 66 -3.15 -5.28 4.95
CA LYS A 66 -3.82 -5.77 6.17
C LYS A 66 -5.25 -5.25 6.27
N ILE A 67 -5.47 -3.96 6.01
CA ILE A 67 -6.82 -3.36 6.00
C ILE A 67 -7.70 -3.99 4.93
N ILE A 68 -7.18 -4.14 3.70
CA ILE A 68 -7.90 -4.78 2.59
C ILE A 68 -8.22 -6.23 2.94
N ASN A 69 -7.26 -6.99 3.48
CA ASN A 69 -7.47 -8.37 3.87
C ASN A 69 -8.56 -8.48 4.96
N GLN A 70 -8.55 -7.62 5.97
CA GLN A 70 -9.60 -7.55 6.99
C GLN A 70 -10.99 -7.22 6.42
N ARG A 71 -11.04 -6.37 5.39
CA ARG A 71 -12.29 -6.06 4.67
C ARG A 71 -12.73 -7.23 3.78
N SER A 72 -11.81 -7.90 3.11
CA SER A 72 -12.08 -9.02 2.20
C SER A 72 -12.45 -10.32 2.92
N SER A 73 -11.93 -10.57 4.13
CA SER A 73 -12.40 -11.66 4.99
C SER A 73 -13.84 -11.45 5.47
N GLN A 74 -14.35 -10.22 5.31
CA GLN A 74 -15.75 -9.88 5.53
C GLN A 74 -16.48 -9.69 4.20
N ALA A 75 -16.02 -10.26 3.07
CA ALA A 75 -16.76 -10.19 1.82
C ALA A 75 -18.06 -11.00 1.96
N PRO A 76 -19.24 -10.37 1.86
CA PRO A 76 -20.49 -11.10 1.96
C PRO A 76 -20.77 -11.91 0.70
N LYS A 77 -21.41 -13.07 0.88
CA LYS A 77 -22.07 -13.81 -0.20
C LYS A 77 -23.52 -13.31 -0.32
N LEU A 78 -23.98 -13.08 -1.54
CA LEU A 78 -25.39 -12.76 -1.76
C LEU A 78 -26.23 -14.03 -1.61
N SER A 79 -27.17 -14.02 -0.68
CA SER A 79 -28.10 -15.12 -0.41
C SER A 79 -29.51 -14.56 -0.24
N ASP A 80 -30.43 -14.98 -1.11
CA ASP A 80 -31.85 -14.63 -1.07
C ASP A 80 -32.12 -13.09 -1.04
N GLY A 81 -31.35 -12.33 -1.82
CA GLY A 81 -31.46 -10.87 -1.93
C GLY A 81 -30.81 -10.08 -0.78
N ALA A 82 -30.22 -10.77 0.21
CA ALA A 82 -29.50 -10.19 1.34
C ALA A 82 -28.04 -10.69 1.38
N TYR A 83 -27.19 -10.07 2.19
CA TYR A 83 -25.81 -10.51 2.40
C TYR A 83 -25.71 -11.54 3.52
N ALA A 84 -24.93 -12.59 3.30
CA ALA A 84 -24.51 -13.57 4.29
C ALA A 84 -22.99 -13.48 4.46
N PHE A 85 -22.49 -13.52 5.70
CA PHE A 85 -21.06 -13.53 5.98
C PHE A 85 -20.66 -14.91 6.48
N ASP A 86 -19.50 -15.40 6.03
CA ASP A 86 -18.99 -16.69 6.47
C ASP A 86 -18.71 -16.64 7.99
N GLY A 87 -19.35 -17.53 8.76
CA GLY A 87 -19.21 -17.63 10.21
C GLY A 87 -20.21 -16.81 11.05
N GLU A 88 -21.14 -16.08 10.43
CA GLU A 88 -22.21 -15.36 11.14
C GLU A 88 -23.61 -15.93 10.80
N ASP A 89 -24.37 -16.30 11.83
CA ASP A 89 -25.74 -16.79 11.67
C ASP A 89 -26.73 -15.63 11.45
N GLY A 90 -27.13 -15.42 10.19
CA GLY A 90 -28.17 -14.47 9.80
C GLY A 90 -27.89 -13.77 8.48
N LEU A 91 -28.92 -13.14 7.93
CA LEU A 91 -28.80 -12.30 6.74
C LEU A 91 -28.68 -10.83 7.13
N PHE A 92 -28.02 -10.07 6.26
CA PHE A 92 -27.68 -8.67 6.47
C PHE A 92 -28.10 -7.82 5.28
N CYS A 93 -28.39 -6.55 5.56
CA CYS A 93 -28.88 -5.64 4.54
C CYS A 93 -27.76 -5.23 3.58
N THR A 94 -27.96 -5.47 2.28
CA THR A 94 -27.06 -5.06 1.20
C THR A 94 -26.87 -3.55 1.17
N ALA A 95 -27.97 -2.79 1.18
CA ALA A 95 -27.93 -1.33 1.13
C ALA A 95 -27.17 -0.70 2.31
N CYS A 96 -27.33 -1.20 3.54
CA CYS A 96 -26.61 -0.69 4.70
C CYS A 96 -25.11 -1.03 4.66
N PHE A 97 -24.76 -2.20 4.12
CA PHE A 97 -23.37 -2.61 4.01
C PHE A 97 -22.65 -1.86 2.87
N ASP A 98 -23.28 -1.68 1.71
CA ASP A 98 -22.64 -1.02 0.57
C ASP A 98 -22.49 0.49 0.79
N THR A 99 -23.46 1.15 1.44
CA THR A 99 -23.43 2.61 1.63
C THR A 99 -22.69 3.05 2.91
N LYS A 100 -22.77 2.25 3.98
CA LYS A 100 -22.26 2.63 5.31
C LYS A 100 -21.29 1.61 5.90
N SER A 101 -21.02 0.49 5.22
CA SER A 101 -20.24 -0.63 5.74
C SER A 101 -20.76 -1.16 7.09
N LEU A 102 -22.07 -1.04 7.31
CA LEU A 102 -22.74 -1.49 8.54
C LEU A 102 -23.43 -2.84 8.31
N LYS A 103 -23.06 -3.82 9.13
CA LYS A 103 -23.72 -5.14 9.18
C LYS A 103 -25.04 -5.05 9.94
N VAL A 104 -26.10 -4.61 9.25
CA VAL A 104 -27.45 -4.55 9.84
C VAL A 104 -28.19 -5.85 9.54
N ARG A 105 -28.51 -6.63 10.58
CA ARG A 105 -29.28 -7.86 10.45
C ARG A 105 -30.69 -7.56 9.95
N VAL A 106 -31.15 -8.29 8.93
CA VAL A 106 -32.51 -8.17 8.40
C VAL A 106 -33.48 -9.09 9.15
N SER A 107 -34.74 -8.68 9.23
CA SER A 107 -35.83 -9.48 9.78
C SER A 107 -36.72 -10.02 8.65
N SER A 108 -37.32 -11.19 8.85
CA SER A 108 -38.22 -11.77 7.86
C SER A 108 -39.54 -11.01 7.81
N LEU A 109 -40.02 -10.70 6.61
CA LEU A 109 -41.37 -10.19 6.41
C LEU A 109 -42.40 -11.32 6.55
N SER A 110 -43.43 -11.10 7.36
CA SER A 110 -44.54 -12.02 7.59
C SER A 110 -45.85 -11.48 7.00
N GLY A 111 -46.73 -12.37 6.51
CA GLY A 111 -48.06 -12.01 6.00
C GLY A 111 -48.08 -11.57 4.53
N ALA A 112 -49.09 -10.77 4.16
CA ALA A 112 -49.37 -10.33 2.79
C ALA A 112 -48.23 -9.51 2.13
N PHE A 113 -47.28 -9.01 2.92
CA PHE A 113 -46.16 -8.19 2.44
C PHE A 113 -44.99 -9.01 1.87
N ARG A 114 -45.03 -10.35 1.93
CA ARG A 114 -44.03 -11.23 1.30
C ARG A 114 -43.97 -11.12 -0.22
N THR A 115 -45.01 -10.59 -0.87
CA THR A 115 -45.03 -10.36 -2.32
C THR A 115 -44.08 -9.25 -2.76
N PHE A 116 -43.68 -8.36 -1.84
CA PHE A 116 -42.79 -7.22 -2.11
C PHE A 116 -41.33 -7.47 -1.72
N GLY A 117 -41.05 -8.60 -1.07
CA GLY A 117 -39.72 -9.05 -0.67
C GLY A 117 -39.78 -9.92 0.58
N LYS A 118 -38.71 -10.67 0.83
CA LYS A 118 -38.63 -11.66 1.92
C LYS A 118 -38.07 -11.07 3.22
N TRP A 119 -37.26 -10.03 3.12
CA TRP A 119 -36.46 -9.46 4.20
C TRP A 119 -36.69 -7.96 4.32
N SER A 120 -36.70 -7.45 5.55
CA SER A 120 -36.80 -6.02 5.85
C SER A 120 -35.65 -5.56 6.73
N CYS A 121 -35.02 -4.45 6.36
CA CYS A 121 -33.96 -3.84 7.15
C CYS A 121 -34.53 -2.84 8.18
N PRO A 122 -34.25 -2.99 9.49
CA PRO A 122 -34.74 -2.07 10.51
C PRO A 122 -34.11 -0.67 10.44
N SER A 123 -32.90 -0.55 9.87
CA SER A 123 -32.17 0.72 9.84
C SER A 123 -32.55 1.61 8.64
N CYS A 124 -32.55 1.06 7.43
CA CYS A 124 -32.86 1.82 6.21
C CYS A 124 -34.26 1.57 5.66
N LYS A 125 -35.04 0.64 6.24
CA LYS A 125 -36.38 0.23 5.80
C LYS A 125 -36.43 -0.34 4.38
N ALA A 126 -35.28 -0.69 3.80
CA ALA A 126 -35.22 -1.38 2.52
C ALA A 126 -35.86 -2.76 2.64
N THR A 127 -36.64 -3.12 1.62
CA THR A 127 -37.20 -4.46 1.44
C THR A 127 -36.33 -5.20 0.45
N LEU A 128 -35.89 -6.40 0.81
CA LEU A 128 -34.91 -7.22 0.09
C LEU A 128 -35.48 -8.63 -0.13
N GLY A 129 -35.11 -9.29 -1.23
CA GLY A 129 -35.50 -10.68 -1.52
C GLY A 129 -36.39 -10.86 -2.74
#